data_AF-A0AAU4ZPH9-F1
#
_entry.id   AF-A0AAU4ZPH9-F1
#
_cell.length_a   1.000
_cell.length_b   1.000
_cell.length_c   1.000
_cell.angle_alpha   90.00
_cell.angle_beta   90.00
_cell.angle_gamma   90.00
#
_symmetry.space_group_name_H-M   'P 1'
#
loop_
_entity.id
_entity.type
_entity.pdbx_description
1 polymer ?
#
loop_
_entity_poly.entity_id
_entity_poly.type
_entity_poly.pdbx_seq_one_letter_code
_entity_poly.pdbx_strand_id
1 'polypeptide(L)'
;MPAFVKRDRFDDVVRRIRQRGFVLIVGDSTAGKSRLAYEAMRMAVPEFALLQARPSDDLQTLSSTIGGTRRCVVWFDEFDQFLRAGGITLEMVKAMLAGPERQVVLLASMRSKEYDRYSARQRDVTDAATWRAGREVLLHAGEPVELDRLWSPQEVGRAREADRDPRLKAATQAPDRFGIAEVLAAGPELLNDWTHAWHTGEHPRGAALVAAAVDCRRMGLHRAVDASLLVPLHEIYLSARGGAVLRPEPLEDALAWATAPVQGASSLLLPDQGRYLAFDYLIDLPGLSAIPENSWEVLLAAIEPEEAFDVGWAAVDLMRPSIALEAFDTARRHGVPDADYAHAIARGNAGQPLAAVRLLRQLHQERDALLGPDHPDTLSARHDIARYLAEAGRRSEAVVLLDRLASDRQRVLGPRHTATLVTRSSRARFLRDSGDAPAGTTPVSGTAPTMTAALGPAHVDVLLARQELGRTLSHIGRTSDALTCITELFEDQERILGAAHPHTLSTHFELALFWSPVPVTSTRPSERCRLSWATRSVFSVCIHAL
;
A
#
# COMPACT_ATOMS: atom_id res chain seq x y z
N MET A 1 3.84 -20.37 25.29
CA MET A 1 4.15 -19.05 24.72
C MET A 1 5.03 -18.26 25.68
N PRO A 2 5.91 -17.37 25.19
CA PRO A 2 6.68 -16.47 26.05
C PRO A 2 5.78 -15.64 26.96
N ALA A 3 6.32 -15.23 28.11
CA ALA A 3 5.68 -14.23 28.96
C ALA A 3 5.40 -12.97 28.13
N PHE A 4 4.19 -12.41 28.31
CA PHE A 4 3.85 -11.15 27.65
C PHE A 4 4.66 -10.01 28.30
N VAL A 5 5.43 -9.30 27.49
CA VAL A 5 6.06 -8.05 27.91
C VAL A 5 5.18 -6.90 27.47
N LYS A 6 4.79 -6.07 28.43
CA LYS A 6 3.93 -4.91 28.20
C LYS A 6 4.64 -3.91 27.27
N ARG A 7 4.02 -3.60 26.11
CA ARG A 7 4.44 -2.53 25.21
C ARG A 7 4.01 -1.16 25.75
N ASP A 8 4.68 -0.08 25.36
CA ASP A 8 4.40 1.29 25.82
C ASP A 8 2.97 1.74 25.45
N ARG A 9 2.49 1.29 24.29
CA ARG A 9 1.12 1.59 23.81
C ARG A 9 0.04 0.72 24.47
N PHE A 10 0.38 -0.24 25.33
CA PHE A 10 -0.58 -1.19 25.92
C PHE A 10 -1.72 -0.52 26.67
N ASP A 11 -1.43 0.45 27.54
CA ASP A 11 -2.46 1.13 28.32
C ASP A 11 -3.37 2.01 27.45
N ASP A 12 -2.85 2.51 26.31
CA ASP A 12 -3.65 3.23 25.33
C ASP A 12 -4.64 2.29 24.64
N VAL A 13 -4.19 1.11 24.20
CA VAL A 13 -5.06 0.07 23.63
C VAL A 13 -6.14 -0.36 24.62
N VAL A 14 -5.78 -0.64 25.89
CA VAL A 14 -6.75 -0.99 26.95
C VAL A 14 -7.79 0.12 27.13
N ARG A 15 -7.37 1.39 27.15
CA ARG A 15 -8.27 2.54 27.28
C ARG A 15 -9.26 2.61 26.11
N ARG A 16 -8.77 2.47 24.87
CA ARG A 16 -9.60 2.51 23.66
C ARG A 16 -10.60 1.35 23.59
N ILE A 17 -10.18 0.13 23.97
CA ILE A 17 -11.09 -1.02 24.06
C ILE A 17 -12.20 -0.75 25.09
N ARG A 18 -11.88 -0.16 26.24
CA ARG A 18 -12.87 0.21 27.28
C ARG A 18 -13.83 1.31 26.82
N GLN A 19 -13.36 2.25 25.99
CA GLN A 19 -14.20 3.29 25.37
C GLN A 19 -15.19 2.72 24.35
N ARG A 20 -14.94 1.49 23.86
CA ARG A 20 -15.70 0.80 22.83
C ARG A 20 -15.61 1.49 21.47
N GLY A 21 -16.11 0.83 20.43
CA GLY A 21 -16.00 1.32 19.06
C GLY A 21 -14.92 0.57 18.29
N PHE A 22 -14.22 1.28 17.41
CA PHE A 22 -13.27 0.69 16.49
C PHE A 22 -11.82 1.01 16.91
N VAL A 23 -11.06 -0.02 17.29
CA VAL A 23 -9.65 0.05 17.66
C VAL A 23 -8.81 -0.58 16.56
N LEU A 24 -8.06 0.24 15.84
CA LEU A 24 -7.12 -0.19 14.81
C LEU A 24 -5.68 -0.10 15.33
N ILE A 25 -4.93 -1.20 15.22
CA ILE A 25 -3.49 -1.26 15.53
C ILE A 25 -2.71 -1.41 14.22
N VAL A 26 -1.81 -0.47 13.96
CA VAL A 26 -0.98 -0.43 12.74
C VAL A 26 0.48 -0.59 13.15
N GLY A 27 1.26 -1.31 12.34
CA GLY A 27 2.68 -1.49 12.57
C GLY A 27 3.26 -2.53 11.63
N ASP A 28 4.58 -2.63 11.61
CA ASP A 28 5.29 -3.53 10.69
C ASP A 28 4.94 -5.00 10.95
N SER A 29 5.20 -5.84 9.95
CA SER A 29 5.16 -7.29 10.09
C SER A 29 5.95 -7.69 11.33
N THR A 30 5.41 -8.60 12.15
CA THR A 30 6.01 -9.05 13.42
C THR A 30 6.22 -8.00 14.52
N ALA A 31 5.67 -6.78 14.44
CA ALA A 31 5.74 -5.78 15.54
C ALA A 31 5.03 -6.22 16.85
N GLY A 32 4.33 -7.36 16.86
CA GLY A 32 3.62 -7.89 18.03
C GLY A 32 2.18 -7.38 18.17
N LYS A 33 1.58 -6.87 17.08
CA LYS A 33 0.23 -6.28 17.06
C LYS A 33 -0.84 -7.22 17.62
N SER A 34 -0.94 -8.45 17.09
CA SER A 34 -1.96 -9.42 17.50
C SER A 34 -1.77 -9.86 18.97
N ARG A 35 -0.52 -9.99 19.43
CA ARG A 35 -0.23 -10.28 20.84
C ARG A 35 -0.61 -9.13 21.76
N LEU A 36 -0.29 -7.89 21.38
CA LEU A 36 -0.67 -6.66 22.09
C LEU A 36 -2.19 -6.53 22.21
N ALA A 37 -2.89 -6.66 21.08
CA ALA A 37 -4.36 -6.62 21.00
C ALA A 37 -5.01 -7.67 21.91
N TYR A 38 -4.52 -8.91 21.88
CA TYR A 38 -5.09 -10.01 22.65
C TYR A 38 -4.97 -9.79 24.16
N GLU A 39 -3.79 -9.40 24.64
CA GLU A 39 -3.57 -9.19 26.07
C GLU A 39 -4.27 -7.91 26.57
N ALA A 40 -4.33 -6.86 25.75
CA ALA A 40 -5.09 -5.66 26.07
C ALA A 40 -6.60 -5.95 26.15
N MET A 41 -7.13 -6.73 25.20
CA MET A 41 -8.53 -7.17 25.20
C MET A 41 -8.86 -7.97 26.45
N ARG A 42 -8.05 -8.97 26.81
CA ARG A 42 -8.26 -9.79 28.01
C ARG A 42 -8.25 -8.96 29.30
N MET A 43 -7.46 -7.90 29.36
CA MET A 43 -7.44 -6.99 30.50
C MET A 43 -8.63 -6.02 30.49
N ALA A 44 -9.04 -5.55 29.32
CA ALA A 44 -10.05 -4.52 29.18
C ALA A 44 -11.48 -5.07 29.35
N VAL A 45 -11.76 -6.25 28.76
CA VAL A 45 -13.10 -6.83 28.60
C VAL A 45 -13.07 -8.38 28.70
N PRO A 46 -12.62 -8.96 29.82
CA PRO A 46 -12.45 -10.41 29.96
C PRO A 46 -13.75 -11.22 29.78
N GLU A 47 -14.91 -10.59 29.98
CA GLU A 47 -16.24 -11.21 29.90
C GLU A 47 -16.91 -11.13 28.51
N PHE A 48 -16.28 -10.46 27.54
CA PHE A 48 -16.85 -10.30 26.21
C PHE A 48 -16.63 -11.56 25.37
N ALA A 49 -17.63 -11.94 24.57
CA ALA A 49 -17.46 -13.03 23.61
C ALA A 49 -16.48 -12.59 22.50
N LEU A 50 -15.54 -13.45 22.11
CA LEU A 50 -14.63 -13.21 20.99
C LEU A 50 -15.20 -13.80 19.70
N LEU A 51 -15.46 -12.95 18.72
CA LEU A 51 -15.86 -13.35 17.37
C LEU A 51 -14.70 -13.06 16.42
N GLN A 52 -14.01 -14.10 15.95
CA GLN A 52 -12.93 -13.93 14.98
C GLN A 52 -13.52 -13.91 13.57
N ALA A 53 -13.38 -12.79 12.87
CA ALA A 53 -13.75 -12.68 11.47
C ALA A 53 -12.64 -13.22 10.57
N ARG A 54 -13.03 -13.92 9.50
CA ARG A 54 -12.13 -14.37 8.44
C ARG A 54 -12.49 -13.67 7.12
N PRO A 55 -11.52 -13.40 6.24
CA PRO A 55 -11.80 -12.76 4.95
C PRO A 55 -12.81 -13.53 4.08
N SER A 56 -12.90 -14.84 4.25
CA SER A 56 -13.86 -15.71 3.55
C SER A 56 -15.26 -15.74 4.17
N ASP A 57 -15.47 -15.08 5.32
CA ASP A 57 -16.77 -15.09 5.99
C ASP A 57 -17.75 -14.19 5.25
N ASP A 58 -19.01 -14.61 5.17
CA ASP A 58 -20.09 -13.72 4.75
C ASP A 58 -20.30 -12.64 5.82
N LEU A 59 -19.96 -11.40 5.46
CA LEU A 59 -20.05 -10.25 6.34
C LEU A 59 -21.48 -9.93 6.77
N GLN A 60 -22.51 -10.32 6.01
CA GLN A 60 -23.91 -10.17 6.43
C GLN A 60 -24.26 -11.13 7.57
N THR A 61 -23.81 -12.39 7.45
CA THR A 61 -23.93 -13.39 8.52
C THR A 61 -23.16 -12.96 9.77
N LEU A 62 -21.94 -12.40 9.61
CA LEU A 62 -21.17 -11.83 10.73
C LEU A 62 -21.95 -10.70 11.42
N SER A 63 -22.50 -9.75 10.65
CA SER A 63 -23.31 -8.65 11.16
C SER A 63 -24.55 -9.13 11.93
N SER A 64 -25.22 -10.16 11.41
CA SER A 64 -26.37 -10.78 12.08
C SER A 64 -25.99 -11.46 13.40
N THR A 65 -24.85 -12.14 13.42
CA THR A 65 -24.29 -12.80 14.63
C THR A 65 -23.92 -11.77 15.70
N ILE A 66 -23.29 -10.66 15.30
CA ILE A 66 -23.02 -9.51 16.17
C ILE A 66 -24.34 -8.96 16.72
N GLY A 67 -25.36 -8.84 15.87
CA GLY A 67 -26.69 -8.34 16.26
C GLY A 67 -27.36 -9.16 17.38
N GLY A 68 -27.11 -10.46 17.43
CA GLY A 68 -27.59 -11.37 18.48
C GLY A 68 -26.75 -11.38 19.75
N THR A 69 -25.56 -10.79 19.75
CA THR A 69 -24.60 -10.86 20.87
C THR A 69 -24.53 -9.53 21.62
N ARG A 70 -24.90 -9.52 22.90
CA ARG A 70 -24.98 -8.27 23.68
C ARG A 70 -23.61 -7.63 23.97
N ARG A 71 -22.58 -8.44 24.21
CA ARG A 71 -21.22 -8.00 24.54
C ARG A 71 -20.19 -8.84 23.79
N CYS A 72 -19.52 -8.26 22.80
CA CYS A 72 -18.52 -9.00 22.02
C CYS A 72 -17.38 -8.11 21.54
N VAL A 73 -16.25 -8.77 21.30
CA VAL A 73 -15.14 -8.23 20.53
C VAL A 73 -15.14 -8.95 19.18
N VAL A 74 -15.24 -8.18 18.10
CA VAL A 74 -15.07 -8.68 16.74
C VAL A 74 -13.61 -8.46 16.37
N TRP A 75 -12.89 -9.56 16.19
CA TRP A 75 -11.48 -9.56 15.89
C TRP A 75 -11.25 -9.68 14.40
N PHE A 76 -10.56 -8.69 13.84
CA PHE A 76 -10.06 -8.73 12.46
C PHE A 76 -8.54 -8.80 12.49
N ASP A 77 -7.98 -9.88 11.97
CA ASP A 77 -6.54 -9.94 11.69
C ASP A 77 -6.30 -9.58 10.23
N GLU A 78 -5.22 -8.86 9.94
CA GLU A 78 -4.91 -8.36 8.59
C GLU A 78 -6.10 -7.64 7.94
N PHE A 79 -6.51 -6.53 8.55
CA PHE A 79 -7.74 -5.83 8.20
C PHE A 79 -7.81 -5.36 6.74
N ASP A 80 -6.67 -5.20 6.05
CA ASP A 80 -6.62 -4.91 4.62
C ASP A 80 -7.33 -5.96 3.75
N GLN A 81 -7.40 -7.22 4.21
CA GLN A 81 -8.13 -8.27 3.52
C GLN A 81 -9.65 -8.05 3.50
N PHE A 82 -10.17 -7.28 4.46
CA PHE A 82 -11.60 -6.94 4.53
C PHE A 82 -11.94 -5.67 3.77
N LEU A 83 -10.96 -4.85 3.37
CA LEU A 83 -11.17 -3.56 2.70
C LEU A 83 -11.20 -3.65 1.17
N ARG A 84 -11.17 -4.87 0.63
CA ARG A 84 -11.09 -5.13 -0.81
C ARG A 84 -12.42 -4.95 -1.52
N ALA A 85 -12.42 -5.19 -2.84
CA ALA A 85 -13.64 -5.09 -3.65
C ALA A 85 -14.75 -5.99 -3.07
N GLY A 86 -15.91 -5.41 -2.78
CA GLY A 86 -17.03 -6.12 -2.14
C GLY A 86 -16.85 -6.39 -0.64
N GLY A 87 -15.82 -5.83 0.00
CA GLY A 87 -15.51 -5.99 1.41
C GLY A 87 -16.36 -5.13 2.36
N ILE A 88 -15.83 -4.92 3.57
CA ILE A 88 -16.51 -4.17 4.63
C ILE A 88 -16.65 -2.70 4.26
N THR A 89 -17.84 -2.14 4.47
CA THR A 89 -18.15 -0.73 4.21
C THR A 89 -18.34 0.05 5.51
N LEU A 90 -18.26 1.38 5.43
CA LEU A 90 -18.50 2.25 6.57
C LEU A 90 -19.92 2.05 7.16
N GLU A 91 -20.93 1.86 6.31
CA GLU A 91 -22.30 1.62 6.77
C GLU A 91 -22.43 0.29 7.52
N MET A 92 -21.70 -0.75 7.10
CA MET A 92 -21.64 -2.01 7.84
C MET A 92 -20.96 -1.83 9.20
N VAL A 93 -19.85 -1.09 9.26
CA VAL A 93 -19.17 -0.78 10.53
C VAL A 93 -20.08 -0.02 11.49
N LYS A 94 -20.77 1.02 11.00
CA LYS A 94 -21.75 1.77 11.79
C LYS A 94 -22.88 0.85 12.28
N ALA A 95 -23.40 -0.03 11.43
CA ALA A 95 -24.45 -0.97 11.81
C ALA A 95 -23.99 -1.98 12.88
N MET A 96 -22.75 -2.48 12.79
CA MET A 96 -22.15 -3.38 13.78
C MET A 96 -21.98 -2.70 15.14
N LEU A 97 -21.62 -1.40 15.15
CA LEU A 97 -21.43 -0.62 16.36
C LEU A 97 -22.74 -0.02 16.92
N ALA A 98 -23.83 -0.02 16.15
CA ALA A 98 -25.09 0.58 16.53
C ALA A 98 -25.90 -0.31 17.51
N GLY A 99 -26.53 0.35 18.48
CA GLY A 99 -27.49 -0.25 19.41
C GLY A 99 -27.25 0.18 20.85
N PRO A 100 -28.25 0.76 21.55
CA PRO A 100 -28.05 1.34 22.88
C PRO A 100 -27.69 0.32 23.97
N GLU A 101 -28.09 -0.94 23.80
CA GLU A 101 -27.79 -2.02 24.76
C GLU A 101 -26.58 -2.89 24.38
N ARG A 102 -26.01 -2.68 23.19
CA ARG A 102 -24.91 -3.49 22.65
C ARG A 102 -23.57 -2.89 23.05
N GLN A 103 -22.63 -3.76 23.42
CA GLN A 103 -21.26 -3.39 23.73
C GLN A 103 -20.35 -4.14 22.78
N VAL A 104 -20.09 -3.54 21.63
CA VAL A 104 -19.25 -4.11 20.57
C VAL A 104 -17.94 -3.36 20.52
N VAL A 105 -16.84 -4.11 20.42
CA VAL A 105 -15.52 -3.59 20.10
C VAL A 105 -15.08 -4.22 18.79
N LEU A 106 -14.81 -3.42 17.76
CA LEU A 106 -14.10 -3.90 16.58
C LEU A 106 -12.61 -3.73 16.86
N LEU A 107 -11.87 -4.83 16.93
CA LEU A 107 -10.44 -4.84 17.22
C LEU A 107 -9.71 -5.38 15.99
N ALA A 108 -8.96 -4.50 15.33
CA ALA A 108 -8.31 -4.81 14.07
C ALA A 108 -6.79 -4.61 14.12
N SER A 109 -6.07 -5.47 13.40
CA SER A 109 -4.63 -5.32 13.15
C SER A 109 -4.37 -5.10 11.66
N MET A 110 -3.42 -4.25 11.29
CA MET A 110 -3.06 -3.99 9.89
C MET A 110 -1.56 -3.71 9.75
N ARG A 111 -0.97 -4.05 8.60
CA ARG A 111 0.44 -3.72 8.29
C ARG A 111 0.58 -2.24 7.92
N SER A 112 1.67 -1.60 8.33
CA SER A 112 1.94 -0.17 8.03
C SER A 112 1.83 0.12 6.54
N LYS A 113 2.46 -0.72 5.71
CA LYS A 113 2.45 -0.60 4.25
C LYS A 113 1.06 -0.71 3.64
N GLU A 114 0.21 -1.60 4.15
CA GLU A 114 -1.17 -1.72 3.68
C GLU A 114 -2.01 -0.54 4.16
N TYR A 115 -1.83 -0.10 5.41
CA TYR A 115 -2.49 1.10 5.92
C TYR A 115 -2.11 2.33 5.08
N ASP A 116 -0.83 2.45 4.72
CA ASP A 116 -0.33 3.53 3.87
C ASP A 116 -0.92 3.49 2.46
N ARG A 117 -1.33 2.33 1.96
CA ARG A 117 -2.01 2.15 0.65
C ARG A 117 -3.41 2.77 0.62
N TYR A 118 -4.13 2.73 1.74
CA TYR A 118 -5.47 3.34 1.88
C TYR A 118 -5.40 4.75 2.47
N SER A 119 -4.39 5.05 3.28
CA SER A 119 -4.10 6.42 3.69
C SER A 119 -3.60 7.18 2.46
N ALA A 120 -3.98 8.43 2.29
CA ALA A 120 -3.62 9.21 1.10
C ALA A 120 -2.12 9.60 1.06
N ARG A 121 -1.20 8.79 1.61
CA ARG A 121 0.23 9.06 1.76
C ARG A 121 1.11 8.51 0.64
N GLN A 122 0.62 7.62 -0.25
CA GLN A 122 1.50 6.95 -1.22
C GLN A 122 1.03 6.90 -2.69
N ARG A 123 -0.19 7.34 -3.06
CA ARG A 123 -0.64 7.26 -4.46
C ARG A 123 -0.98 8.62 -5.07
N ASP A 124 -0.46 8.83 -6.28
CA ASP A 124 -1.04 9.73 -7.28
C ASP A 124 -2.49 9.26 -7.53
N VAL A 125 -3.42 10.09 -7.08
CA VAL A 125 -4.83 9.76 -6.84
C VAL A 125 -5.51 9.17 -8.08
N THR A 126 -5.67 7.85 -8.11
CA THR A 126 -6.82 7.20 -8.73
C THR A 126 -7.80 6.87 -7.63
N ASP A 127 -8.90 7.60 -7.61
CA ASP A 127 -9.90 7.61 -6.55
C ASP A 127 -10.97 6.52 -6.81
N ALA A 128 -10.51 5.28 -7.04
CA ALA A 128 -11.42 4.15 -7.27
C ALA A 128 -12.33 3.96 -6.05
N ALA A 129 -13.58 3.56 -6.27
CA ALA A 129 -14.58 3.45 -5.21
C ALA A 129 -14.14 2.45 -4.13
N THR A 130 -13.53 1.33 -4.53
CA THR A 130 -12.98 0.33 -3.60
C THR A 130 -11.97 0.93 -2.61
N TRP A 131 -11.00 1.72 -3.10
CA TRP A 131 -10.00 2.36 -2.24
C TRP A 131 -10.63 3.44 -1.35
N ARG A 132 -11.64 4.18 -1.85
CA ARG A 132 -12.39 5.15 -1.05
C ARG A 132 -13.18 4.50 0.07
N ALA A 133 -13.93 3.44 -0.21
CA ALA A 133 -14.71 2.73 0.79
C ALA A 133 -13.80 2.22 1.92
N GLY A 134 -12.65 1.63 1.57
CA GLY A 134 -11.66 1.20 2.56
C GLY A 134 -11.10 2.37 3.38
N ARG A 135 -10.78 3.50 2.73
CA ARG A 135 -10.32 4.71 3.41
C ARG A 135 -11.37 5.29 4.37
N GLU A 136 -12.63 5.32 3.99
CA GLU A 136 -13.73 5.80 4.84
C GLU A 136 -13.88 4.95 6.11
N VAL A 137 -13.75 3.63 5.97
CA VAL A 137 -13.73 2.69 7.11
C VAL A 137 -12.56 2.99 8.04
N LEU A 138 -11.36 3.17 7.49
CA LEU A 138 -10.16 3.49 8.29
C LEU A 138 -10.26 4.87 8.97
N LEU A 139 -10.80 5.87 8.29
CA LEU A 139 -11.04 7.19 8.89
C LEU A 139 -12.03 7.12 10.05
N HIS A 140 -13.02 6.23 9.98
CA HIS A 140 -13.96 6.01 11.09
C HIS A 140 -13.30 5.33 12.30
N ALA A 141 -12.24 4.54 12.10
CA ALA A 141 -11.43 4.00 13.20
C ALA A 141 -10.70 5.09 14.00
N GLY A 142 -10.58 6.30 13.44
CA GLY A 142 -9.82 7.41 14.02
C GLY A 142 -8.30 7.21 13.86
N GLU A 143 -7.52 7.92 14.68
CA GLU A 143 -6.06 7.79 14.67
C GLU A 143 -5.67 6.37 15.11
N PRO A 144 -4.92 5.60 14.31
CA PRO A 144 -4.54 4.24 14.70
C PRO A 144 -3.57 4.24 15.88
N VAL A 145 -3.53 3.12 16.61
CA VAL A 145 -2.42 2.85 17.53
C VAL A 145 -1.24 2.34 16.72
N GLU A 146 -0.32 3.25 16.39
CA GLU A 146 0.95 2.89 15.77
C GLU A 146 1.85 2.15 16.78
N LEU A 147 2.39 1.02 16.34
CA LEU A 147 3.27 0.15 17.11
C LEU A 147 4.60 0.00 16.39
N ASP A 148 5.63 0.58 16.99
CA ASP A 148 6.98 0.54 16.44
C ASP A 148 7.56 -0.88 16.43
N ARG A 149 8.27 -1.17 15.34
CA ARG A 149 9.04 -2.38 15.15
C ARG A 149 10.12 -2.54 16.22
N LEU A 150 10.91 -1.50 16.43
CA LEU A 150 11.95 -1.45 17.46
C LEU A 150 11.33 -1.12 18.81
N TRP A 151 11.78 -1.83 19.84
CA TRP A 151 11.26 -1.64 21.19
C TRP A 151 11.96 -0.44 21.83
N SER A 152 11.20 0.35 22.59
CA SER A 152 11.79 1.46 23.34
C SER A 152 12.77 0.95 24.41
N PRO A 153 13.70 1.79 24.91
CA PRO A 153 14.58 1.41 26.01
C PRO A 153 13.81 0.90 27.25
N GLN A 154 12.63 1.46 27.52
CA GLN A 154 11.75 1.04 28.62
C GLN A 154 11.13 -0.34 28.36
N GLU A 155 10.68 -0.61 27.14
CA GLU A 155 10.18 -1.93 26.72
C GLU A 155 11.26 -3.00 26.83
N VAL A 156 12.49 -2.70 26.38
CA VAL A 156 13.65 -3.59 26.50
C VAL A 156 13.98 -3.87 27.97
N GLY A 157 13.91 -2.86 28.84
CA GLY A 157 14.09 -3.01 30.29
C GLY A 157 13.08 -4.00 30.89
N ARG A 158 11.79 -3.82 30.60
CA ARG A 158 10.73 -4.76 31.04
C ARG A 158 10.94 -6.17 30.49
N ALA A 159 11.45 -6.31 29.28
CA ALA A 159 11.76 -7.61 28.69
C ALA A 159 12.91 -8.33 29.40
N ARG A 160 13.95 -7.61 29.80
CA ARG A 160 15.09 -8.15 30.56
C ARG A 160 14.68 -8.61 31.97
N GLU A 161 13.76 -7.89 32.60
CA GLU A 161 13.22 -8.25 33.92
C GLU A 161 12.30 -9.47 33.88
N ALA A 162 11.72 -9.80 32.72
CA ALA A 162 10.82 -10.94 32.53
C ALA A 162 11.55 -12.31 32.44
N ASP A 163 12.66 -12.45 33.19
CA ASP A 163 13.84 -13.37 33.17
C ASP A 163 13.62 -14.90 33.06
N ARG A 164 12.46 -15.39 32.59
CA ARG A 164 12.12 -16.83 32.55
C ARG A 164 12.05 -17.45 31.15
N ASP A 165 12.06 -16.68 30.07
CA ASP A 165 12.05 -17.24 28.70
C ASP A 165 13.41 -17.06 28.01
N PRO A 166 14.12 -18.17 27.67
CA PRO A 166 15.38 -18.13 26.92
C PRO A 166 15.32 -17.34 25.61
N ARG A 167 14.17 -17.30 24.92
CA ARG A 167 13.97 -16.54 23.68
C ARG A 167 13.91 -15.04 23.95
N LEU A 168 13.27 -14.60 25.03
CA LEU A 168 13.29 -13.19 25.46
C LEU A 168 14.71 -12.75 25.83
N LYS A 169 15.46 -13.64 26.49
CA LYS A 169 16.87 -13.39 26.81
C LYS A 169 17.73 -13.25 25.56
N ALA A 170 17.53 -14.09 24.54
CA ALA A 170 18.23 -13.96 23.26
C ALA A 170 17.82 -12.68 22.52
N ALA A 171 16.52 -12.37 22.45
CA ALA A 171 15.98 -11.19 21.77
C ALA A 171 16.50 -9.87 22.35
N THR A 172 16.74 -9.79 23.66
CA THR A 172 17.21 -8.57 24.35
C THR A 172 18.73 -8.33 24.26
N GLN A 173 19.49 -9.27 23.67
CA GLN A 173 20.95 -9.13 23.47
C GLN A 173 21.31 -8.28 22.25
N ALA A 174 20.43 -8.22 21.24
CA ALA A 174 20.65 -7.41 20.03
C ALA A 174 19.36 -6.71 19.55
N PRO A 175 18.71 -5.91 20.41
CA PRO A 175 17.39 -5.32 20.13
C PRO A 175 17.40 -4.35 18.94
N ASP A 176 18.55 -3.75 18.64
CA ASP A 176 18.72 -2.80 17.53
C ASP A 176 18.99 -3.50 16.20
N ARG A 177 19.41 -4.78 16.22
CA ARG A 177 19.72 -5.56 15.02
C ARG A 177 18.50 -6.29 14.49
N PHE A 178 17.70 -6.86 15.39
CA PHE A 178 16.43 -7.53 15.10
C PHE A 178 15.40 -7.08 16.15
N GLY A 179 14.20 -6.68 15.74
CA GLY A 179 13.16 -6.30 16.70
C GLY A 179 12.85 -7.46 17.65
N ILE A 180 12.65 -7.18 18.95
CA ILE A 180 12.41 -8.25 19.94
C ILE A 180 11.26 -9.18 19.52
N ALA A 181 10.19 -8.60 18.95
CA ALA A 181 9.04 -9.35 18.50
C ALA A 181 9.32 -10.24 17.26
N GLU A 182 10.29 -9.88 16.41
CA GLU A 182 10.76 -10.72 15.29
C GLU A 182 11.47 -11.97 15.79
N VAL A 183 12.40 -11.78 16.74
CA VAL A 183 13.16 -12.89 17.33
C VAL A 183 12.21 -13.85 18.05
N LEU A 184 11.22 -13.33 18.77
CA LEU A 184 10.19 -14.17 19.40
C LEU A 184 9.33 -14.93 18.40
N ALA A 185 9.21 -14.42 17.16
CA ALA A 185 8.52 -15.08 16.06
C ALA A 185 9.46 -15.96 15.20
N ALA A 186 10.72 -16.12 15.61
CA ALA A 186 11.78 -16.84 14.87
C ALA A 186 12.07 -16.29 13.46
N GLY A 187 11.76 -15.02 13.19
CA GLY A 187 11.93 -14.41 11.86
C GLY A 187 13.36 -14.47 11.32
N PRO A 188 14.38 -14.00 12.06
CA PRO A 188 15.77 -14.03 11.61
C PRO A 188 16.30 -15.45 11.37
N GLU A 189 15.95 -16.41 12.24
CA GLU A 189 16.32 -17.82 12.06
C GLU A 189 15.68 -18.42 10.81
N LEU A 190 14.37 -18.20 10.61
CA LEU A 190 13.66 -18.63 9.41
C LEU A 190 14.29 -18.04 8.13
N LEU A 191 14.64 -16.75 8.14
CA LEU A 191 15.32 -16.13 7.01
C LEU A 191 16.69 -16.76 6.74
N ASN A 192 17.45 -17.08 7.79
CA ASN A 192 18.73 -17.75 7.66
C ASN A 192 18.57 -19.17 7.09
N ASP A 193 17.60 -19.93 7.61
CA ASP A 193 17.27 -21.27 7.12
C ASP A 193 16.86 -21.23 5.65
N TRP A 194 16.00 -20.27 5.26
CA TRP A 194 15.60 -20.10 3.87
C TRP A 194 16.76 -19.71 2.95
N THR A 195 17.68 -18.88 3.43
CA THR A 195 18.86 -18.47 2.65
C THR A 195 19.81 -19.65 2.44
N HIS A 196 20.08 -20.43 3.49
CA HIS A 196 20.96 -21.60 3.45
C HIS A 196 20.37 -22.76 2.64
N ALA A 197 19.04 -22.92 2.66
CA ALA A 197 18.34 -24.01 2.00
C ALA A 197 18.60 -24.11 0.48
N TRP A 198 19.09 -23.05 -0.16
CA TRP A 198 19.44 -23.07 -1.59
C TRP A 198 20.72 -23.85 -1.92
N HIS A 199 21.52 -24.25 -0.93
CA HIS A 199 22.75 -25.02 -1.17
C HIS A 199 22.46 -26.47 -1.56
N THR A 200 23.36 -27.06 -2.36
CA THR A 200 23.26 -28.47 -2.77
C THR A 200 23.31 -29.39 -1.56
N GLY A 201 22.32 -30.26 -1.42
CA GLY A 201 22.21 -31.20 -0.30
C GLY A 201 21.46 -30.66 0.93
N GLU A 202 20.94 -29.43 0.87
CA GLU A 202 20.03 -28.86 1.86
C GLU A 202 18.56 -29.07 1.43
N HIS A 203 17.77 -27.99 1.33
CA HIS A 203 16.35 -28.01 0.98
C HIS A 203 16.00 -27.08 -0.21
N PRO A 204 16.65 -27.22 -1.38
CA PRO A 204 16.48 -26.26 -2.47
C PRO A 204 15.07 -26.30 -3.07
N ARG A 205 14.35 -27.43 -3.01
CA ARG A 205 12.94 -27.47 -3.41
C ARG A 205 12.07 -26.74 -2.40
N GLY A 206 12.31 -26.97 -1.11
CA GLY A 206 11.66 -26.24 -0.02
C GLY A 206 11.84 -24.73 -0.16
N ALA A 207 13.07 -24.29 -0.40
CA ALA A 207 13.39 -22.88 -0.59
C ALA A 207 12.66 -22.26 -1.79
N ALA A 208 12.49 -23.02 -2.87
CA ALA A 208 11.71 -22.60 -4.03
C ALA A 208 10.21 -22.52 -3.76
N LEU A 209 9.64 -23.44 -2.98
CA LEU A 209 8.23 -23.39 -2.55
C LEU A 209 7.97 -22.13 -1.71
N VAL A 210 8.88 -21.81 -0.79
CA VAL A 210 8.80 -20.60 0.04
C VAL A 210 8.87 -19.34 -0.83
N ALA A 211 9.80 -19.28 -1.79
CA ALA A 211 9.90 -18.18 -2.74
C ALA A 211 8.61 -17.99 -3.56
N ALA A 212 8.05 -19.08 -4.07
CA ALA A 212 6.80 -19.05 -4.82
C ALA A 212 5.61 -18.54 -3.98
N ALA A 213 5.49 -18.96 -2.71
CA ALA A 213 4.43 -18.49 -1.83
C ALA A 213 4.60 -17.02 -1.44
N VAL A 214 5.84 -16.57 -1.15
CA VAL A 214 6.16 -15.16 -0.88
C VAL A 214 5.78 -14.30 -2.08
N ASP A 215 6.15 -14.74 -3.29
CA ASP A 215 5.88 -13.98 -4.50
C ASP A 215 4.41 -14.03 -4.91
N CYS A 216 3.65 -15.09 -4.60
CA CYS A 216 2.17 -15.06 -4.70
C CYS A 216 1.58 -13.90 -3.90
N ARG A 217 2.03 -13.71 -2.65
CA ARG A 217 1.59 -12.59 -1.82
C ARG A 217 1.99 -11.24 -2.42
N ARG A 218 3.23 -11.12 -2.92
CA ARG A 218 3.73 -9.89 -3.58
C ARG A 218 3.01 -9.58 -4.90
N MET A 219 2.54 -10.61 -5.61
CA MET A 219 1.74 -10.49 -6.83
C MET A 219 0.26 -10.17 -6.54
N GLY A 220 -0.16 -10.02 -5.28
CA GLY A 220 -1.53 -9.65 -4.92
C GLY A 220 -2.48 -10.81 -4.69
N LEU A 221 -1.99 -12.06 -4.60
CA LEU A 221 -2.80 -13.18 -4.12
C LEU A 221 -2.73 -13.24 -2.59
N HIS A 222 -3.87 -13.12 -1.89
CA HIS A 222 -3.85 -13.04 -0.43
C HIS A 222 -4.43 -14.24 0.31
N ARG A 223 -5.22 -15.09 -0.36
CA ARG A 223 -5.58 -16.38 0.22
C ARG A 223 -4.36 -17.28 0.35
N ALA A 224 -4.49 -18.31 1.19
CA ALA A 224 -3.55 -19.41 1.23
C ALA A 224 -3.45 -20.09 -0.16
N VAL A 225 -2.24 -20.45 -0.56
CA VAL A 225 -1.93 -21.05 -1.86
C VAL A 225 -2.02 -22.57 -1.75
N ASP A 226 -2.82 -23.20 -2.58
CA ASP A 226 -2.91 -24.67 -2.64
C ASP A 226 -1.74 -25.26 -3.43
N ALA A 227 -1.53 -26.58 -3.27
CA ALA A 227 -0.43 -27.27 -3.94
C ALA A 227 -0.54 -27.24 -5.48
N SER A 228 -1.75 -27.10 -6.05
CA SER A 228 -1.94 -27.11 -7.51
C SER A 228 -1.37 -25.86 -8.18
N LEU A 229 -1.32 -24.73 -7.47
CA LEU A 229 -0.66 -23.50 -7.89
C LEU A 229 0.80 -23.44 -7.40
N LEU A 230 1.07 -23.88 -6.17
CA LEU A 230 2.41 -23.76 -5.59
C LEU A 230 3.45 -24.64 -6.29
N VAL A 231 3.05 -25.85 -6.71
CA VAL A 231 3.93 -26.81 -7.41
C VAL A 231 4.37 -26.31 -8.79
N PRO A 232 3.52 -25.84 -9.72
CA PRO A 232 4.03 -25.30 -10.98
C PRO A 232 4.87 -24.04 -10.78
N LEU A 233 4.53 -23.18 -9.81
CA LEU A 233 5.29 -21.96 -9.55
C LEU A 233 6.70 -22.24 -9.03
N HIS A 234 6.87 -23.14 -8.04
CA HIS A 234 8.19 -23.36 -7.44
C HIS A 234 9.23 -23.88 -8.44
N GLU A 235 8.81 -24.62 -9.47
CA GLU A 235 9.71 -25.11 -10.52
C GLU A 235 10.38 -23.97 -11.29
N ILE A 236 9.71 -22.81 -11.43
CA ILE A 236 10.29 -21.61 -12.05
C ILE A 236 11.47 -21.11 -11.21
N TYR A 237 11.28 -20.99 -9.90
CA TYR A 237 12.31 -20.51 -8.97
C TYR A 237 13.47 -21.50 -8.84
N LEU A 238 13.15 -22.80 -8.76
CA LEU A 238 14.15 -23.86 -8.66
C LEU A 238 15.01 -23.90 -9.92
N SER A 239 14.38 -23.85 -11.11
CA SER A 239 15.08 -23.82 -12.40
C SER A 239 15.98 -22.60 -12.54
N ALA A 240 15.50 -21.41 -12.13
CA ALA A 240 16.28 -20.18 -12.18
C ALA A 240 17.55 -20.22 -11.32
N ARG A 241 17.61 -21.09 -10.30
CA ARG A 241 18.76 -21.25 -9.39
C ARG A 241 19.60 -22.49 -9.63
N GLY A 242 19.36 -23.23 -10.70
CA GLY A 242 20.19 -24.38 -11.12
C GLY A 242 19.44 -25.71 -11.23
N GLY A 243 18.15 -25.75 -10.88
CA GLY A 243 17.27 -26.88 -11.13
C GLY A 243 17.82 -28.18 -10.55
N ALA A 244 17.95 -29.20 -11.41
CA ALA A 244 18.44 -30.52 -11.04
C ALA A 244 19.87 -30.54 -10.46
N VAL A 245 20.71 -29.54 -10.75
CA VAL A 245 22.08 -29.45 -10.22
C VAL A 245 22.08 -29.31 -8.69
N LEU A 246 21.03 -28.69 -8.13
CA LEU A 246 20.88 -28.53 -6.69
C LEU A 246 20.50 -29.83 -5.96
N ARG A 247 20.16 -30.90 -6.71
CA ARG A 247 19.66 -32.19 -6.18
C ARG A 247 18.45 -32.00 -5.26
N PRO A 248 17.35 -31.45 -5.78
CA PRO A 248 16.16 -31.18 -4.98
C PRO A 248 15.58 -32.44 -4.36
N GLU A 249 15.24 -32.31 -3.09
CA GLU A 249 14.56 -33.31 -2.28
C GLU A 249 13.14 -33.61 -2.83
N PRO A 250 12.52 -34.75 -2.43
CA PRO A 250 11.12 -35.04 -2.73
C PRO A 250 10.18 -33.92 -2.26
N LEU A 251 9.05 -33.74 -2.96
CA LEU A 251 8.09 -32.67 -2.65
C LEU A 251 7.52 -32.76 -1.22
N GLU A 252 7.29 -33.98 -0.73
CA GLU A 252 6.79 -34.22 0.62
C GLU A 252 7.80 -33.74 1.68
N ASP A 253 9.09 -34.07 1.50
CA ASP A 253 10.17 -33.65 2.39
C ASP A 253 10.36 -32.12 2.36
N ALA A 254 10.24 -31.52 1.18
CA ALA A 254 10.32 -30.07 0.99
C ALA A 254 9.19 -29.32 1.73
N LEU A 255 7.95 -29.81 1.63
CA LEU A 255 6.80 -29.24 2.33
C LEU A 255 6.87 -29.49 3.84
N ALA A 256 7.31 -30.68 4.27
CA ALA A 256 7.52 -31.00 5.68
C ALA A 256 8.56 -30.06 6.31
N TRP A 257 9.66 -29.78 5.61
CA TRP A 257 10.65 -28.79 6.05
C TRP A 257 10.07 -27.38 6.10
N ALA A 258 9.41 -26.92 5.02
CA ALA A 258 8.91 -25.55 4.95
C ALA A 258 7.80 -25.24 5.98
N THR A 259 7.06 -26.26 6.40
CA THR A 259 5.99 -26.14 7.41
C THR A 259 6.43 -26.50 8.83
N ALA A 260 7.68 -26.93 9.02
CA ALA A 260 8.21 -27.25 10.35
C ALA A 260 8.35 -25.97 11.20
N PRO A 261 7.75 -25.92 12.41
CA PRO A 261 7.90 -24.76 13.28
C PRO A 261 9.33 -24.63 13.82
N VAL A 262 9.95 -23.48 13.59
CA VAL A 262 11.24 -23.11 14.17
C VAL A 262 11.02 -22.50 15.55
N GLN A 263 11.76 -23.01 16.54
CA GLN A 263 11.66 -22.62 17.96
C GLN A 263 10.23 -22.67 18.55
N GLY A 264 9.35 -23.49 17.96
CA GLY A 264 7.95 -23.61 18.36
C GLY A 264 7.14 -22.32 18.22
N ALA A 265 7.57 -21.40 17.34
CA ALA A 265 6.93 -20.10 17.12
C ALA A 265 6.21 -20.03 15.77
N SER A 266 6.95 -20.12 14.66
CA SER A 266 6.44 -20.00 13.30
C SER A 266 7.21 -20.90 12.34
N SER A 267 6.74 -21.03 11.11
CA SER A 267 7.36 -21.78 10.01
C SER A 267 7.48 -20.88 8.77
N LEU A 268 8.23 -21.30 7.75
CA LEU A 268 8.35 -20.55 6.49
C LEU A 268 7.01 -20.50 5.74
N LEU A 269 6.29 -21.63 5.76
CA LEU A 269 4.93 -21.78 5.27
C LEU A 269 4.00 -22.17 6.41
N LEU A 270 2.94 -21.40 6.61
CA LEU A 270 1.88 -21.65 7.57
C LEU A 270 0.79 -22.52 6.91
N PRO A 271 0.52 -23.73 7.41
CA PRO A 271 -0.54 -24.57 6.87
C PRO A 271 -1.92 -24.04 7.26
N ASP A 272 -2.82 -23.95 6.28
CA ASP A 272 -4.23 -23.57 6.47
C ASP A 272 -5.13 -24.47 5.61
N GLN A 273 -5.82 -25.44 6.23
CA GLN A 273 -6.80 -26.32 5.58
C GLN A 273 -6.31 -26.97 4.26
N GLY A 274 -5.05 -27.43 4.23
CA GLY A 274 -4.44 -28.04 3.03
C GLY A 274 -3.85 -27.04 2.03
N ARG A 275 -3.79 -25.76 2.39
CA ARG A 275 -3.13 -24.68 1.67
C ARG A 275 -1.99 -24.10 2.51
N TYR A 276 -1.21 -23.20 1.93
CA TYR A 276 0.01 -22.65 2.53
C TYR A 276 0.04 -21.13 2.40
N LEU A 277 0.29 -20.44 3.51
CA LEU A 277 0.57 -19.02 3.56
C LEU A 277 2.06 -18.79 3.80
N ALA A 278 2.68 -17.88 3.04
CA ALA A 278 4.02 -17.43 3.37
C ALA A 278 4.00 -16.67 4.70
N PHE A 279 5.00 -16.88 5.55
CA PHE A 279 5.13 -16.12 6.78
C PHE A 279 5.39 -14.63 6.46
N ASP A 280 4.58 -13.74 7.03
CA ASP A 280 4.56 -12.30 6.67
C ASP A 280 5.90 -11.59 6.83
N TYR A 281 6.74 -12.07 7.74
CA TYR A 281 8.11 -11.56 7.92
C TYR A 281 8.92 -11.60 6.62
N LEU A 282 8.64 -12.60 5.75
CA LEU A 282 9.37 -12.83 4.51
C LEU A 282 8.92 -11.93 3.36
N ILE A 283 7.70 -11.37 3.42
CA ILE A 283 7.06 -10.64 2.30
C ILE A 283 7.66 -9.25 2.12
N ASP A 284 7.99 -8.57 3.23
CA ASP A 284 8.46 -7.19 3.25
C ASP A 284 9.97 -7.06 3.49
N LEU A 285 10.73 -8.13 3.23
CA LEU A 285 12.19 -8.12 3.38
C LEU A 285 12.84 -7.15 2.38
N PRO A 286 13.80 -6.33 2.82
CA PRO A 286 14.57 -5.49 1.91
C PRO A 286 15.45 -6.36 1.00
N GLY A 287 15.54 -6.01 -0.29
CA GLY A 287 16.43 -6.68 -1.23
C GLY A 287 15.91 -8.00 -1.80
N LEU A 288 14.62 -8.32 -1.64
CA LEU A 288 14.00 -9.43 -2.37
C LEU A 288 14.23 -9.29 -3.88
N SER A 289 14.49 -10.42 -4.54
CA SER A 289 14.67 -10.47 -5.99
C SER A 289 13.40 -10.04 -6.74
N ALA A 290 13.59 -9.62 -7.99
CA ALA A 290 12.47 -9.40 -8.90
C ALA A 290 11.71 -10.71 -9.13
N ILE A 291 10.38 -10.62 -9.18
CA ILE A 291 9.50 -11.76 -9.45
C ILE A 291 9.78 -12.23 -10.90
N PRO A 292 10.03 -13.54 -11.13
CA PRO A 292 10.19 -14.09 -12.48
C PRO A 292 8.97 -13.82 -13.36
N GLU A 293 9.19 -13.44 -14.62
CA GLU A 293 8.09 -13.02 -15.50
C GLU A 293 7.05 -14.14 -15.72
N ASN A 294 7.50 -15.38 -15.91
CA ASN A 294 6.64 -16.54 -16.11
C ASN A 294 5.75 -16.86 -14.90
N SER A 295 6.09 -16.38 -13.70
CA SER A 295 5.27 -16.59 -12.49
C SER A 295 3.92 -15.89 -12.61
N TRP A 296 3.86 -14.76 -13.32
CA TRP A 296 2.60 -14.03 -13.53
C TRP A 296 1.63 -14.80 -14.41
N GLU A 297 2.10 -15.42 -15.50
CA GLU A 297 1.26 -16.23 -16.39
C GLU A 297 0.64 -17.43 -15.66
N VAL A 298 1.46 -18.12 -14.86
CA VAL A 298 0.99 -19.25 -14.05
C VAL A 298 -0.02 -18.80 -13.00
N LEU A 299 0.21 -17.65 -12.36
CA LEU A 299 -0.73 -17.09 -11.40
C LEU A 299 -2.06 -16.71 -12.08
N LEU A 300 -2.02 -15.93 -13.16
CA LEU A 300 -3.21 -15.46 -13.87
C LEU A 300 -4.10 -16.61 -14.37
N ALA A 301 -3.50 -17.74 -14.74
CA ALA A 301 -4.24 -18.92 -15.16
C ALA A 301 -4.98 -19.65 -14.01
N ALA A 302 -4.64 -19.38 -12.76
CA ALA A 302 -5.10 -20.13 -11.58
C ALA A 302 -5.93 -19.30 -10.58
N ILE A 303 -5.99 -17.97 -10.76
CA ILE A 303 -6.70 -17.08 -9.84
C ILE A 303 -8.19 -16.95 -10.21
N GLU A 304 -9.00 -16.71 -9.18
CA GLU A 304 -10.41 -16.38 -9.35
C GLU A 304 -10.61 -14.93 -9.82
N PRO A 305 -11.76 -14.57 -10.41
CA PRO A 305 -11.96 -13.24 -10.94
C PRO A 305 -11.81 -12.10 -9.91
N GLU A 306 -12.27 -12.31 -8.67
CA GLU A 306 -12.12 -11.34 -7.58
C GLU A 306 -10.64 -11.10 -7.23
N GLU A 307 -9.83 -12.15 -7.30
CA GLU A 307 -8.39 -12.10 -7.05
C GLU A 307 -7.65 -11.37 -8.17
N ALA A 308 -8.15 -11.48 -9.41
CA ALA A 308 -7.59 -10.78 -10.56
C ALA A 308 -7.62 -9.24 -10.40
N PHE A 309 -8.57 -8.69 -9.62
CA PHE A 309 -8.57 -7.26 -9.31
C PHE A 309 -7.38 -6.85 -8.45
N ASP A 310 -7.07 -7.62 -7.40
CA ASP A 310 -5.95 -7.35 -6.49
C ASP A 310 -4.61 -7.58 -7.19
N VAL A 311 -4.52 -8.66 -7.96
CA VAL A 311 -3.35 -8.98 -8.80
C VAL A 311 -3.10 -7.88 -9.82
N GLY A 312 -4.16 -7.32 -10.43
CA GLY A 312 -4.05 -6.19 -11.35
C GLY A 312 -3.42 -4.96 -10.69
N TRP A 313 -3.83 -4.63 -9.46
CA TRP A 313 -3.23 -3.50 -8.73
C TRP A 313 -1.79 -3.77 -8.28
N ALA A 314 -1.48 -5.00 -7.86
CA ALA A 314 -0.10 -5.39 -7.56
C ALA A 314 0.80 -5.29 -8.80
N ALA A 315 0.29 -5.68 -9.97
CA ALA A 315 0.98 -5.52 -11.24
C ALA A 315 1.19 -4.03 -11.60
N VAL A 316 0.23 -3.14 -11.33
CA VAL A 316 0.42 -1.69 -11.46
C VAL A 316 1.55 -1.21 -10.55
N ASP A 317 1.52 -1.60 -9.27
CA ASP A 317 2.54 -1.18 -8.29
C ASP A 317 3.95 -1.70 -8.66
N LEU A 318 4.02 -2.85 -9.33
CA LEU A 318 5.27 -3.46 -9.82
C LEU A 318 5.61 -3.08 -11.27
N MET A 319 4.92 -2.08 -11.83
CA MET A 319 5.15 -1.55 -13.18
C MET A 319 5.10 -2.64 -14.28
N ARG A 320 4.09 -3.51 -14.21
CA ARG A 320 3.78 -4.58 -15.18
C ARG A 320 2.47 -4.27 -15.92
N PRO A 321 2.49 -3.35 -16.90
CA PRO A 321 1.26 -2.87 -17.54
C PRO A 321 0.51 -3.95 -18.34
N SER A 322 1.20 -4.91 -18.96
CA SER A 322 0.57 -6.03 -19.67
C SER A 322 -0.21 -6.93 -18.73
N ILE A 323 0.42 -7.35 -17.64
CA ILE A 323 -0.19 -8.18 -16.60
C ILE A 323 -1.37 -7.47 -15.94
N ALA A 324 -1.21 -6.18 -15.61
CA ALA A 324 -2.30 -5.38 -15.04
C ALA A 324 -3.52 -5.34 -15.98
N LEU A 325 -3.30 -5.13 -17.28
CA LEU A 325 -4.38 -5.12 -18.27
C LEU A 325 -5.11 -6.46 -18.37
N GLU A 326 -4.36 -7.57 -18.37
CA GLU A 326 -4.94 -8.93 -18.44
C GLU A 326 -5.73 -9.27 -17.18
N ALA A 327 -5.18 -8.96 -16.00
CA ALA A 327 -5.83 -9.20 -14.72
C ALA A 327 -7.13 -8.39 -14.59
N PHE A 328 -7.10 -7.09 -14.91
CA PHE A 328 -8.29 -6.26 -14.87
C PHE A 328 -9.30 -6.64 -15.96
N ASP A 329 -8.88 -7.09 -17.14
CA ASP A 329 -9.82 -7.57 -18.15
C ASP A 329 -10.53 -8.85 -17.71
N THR A 330 -9.83 -9.74 -16.99
CA THR A 330 -10.42 -10.92 -16.36
C THR A 330 -11.45 -10.50 -15.30
N ALA A 331 -11.08 -9.67 -14.33
CA ALA A 331 -12.00 -9.16 -13.32
C ALA A 331 -13.25 -8.49 -13.95
N ARG A 332 -13.04 -7.69 -15.00
CA ARG A 332 -14.09 -6.98 -15.74
C ARG A 332 -15.06 -7.92 -16.45
N ARG A 333 -14.56 -8.97 -17.12
CA ARG A 333 -15.40 -9.97 -17.81
C ARG A 333 -16.36 -10.71 -16.87
N HIS A 334 -16.01 -10.78 -15.59
CA HIS A 334 -16.79 -11.43 -14.54
C HIS A 334 -17.57 -10.44 -13.66
N GLY A 335 -17.57 -9.14 -13.99
CA GLY A 335 -18.38 -8.15 -13.29
C GLY A 335 -17.88 -7.80 -11.89
N VAL A 336 -16.57 -7.97 -11.62
CA VAL A 336 -15.98 -7.55 -10.34
C VAL A 336 -16.15 -6.04 -10.18
N PRO A 337 -16.66 -5.55 -9.03
CA PRO A 337 -16.86 -4.13 -8.80
C PRO A 337 -15.61 -3.29 -9.11
N ASP A 338 -15.80 -2.14 -9.75
CA ASP A 338 -14.74 -1.20 -10.17
C ASP A 338 -13.70 -1.74 -11.17
N ALA A 339 -13.80 -2.98 -11.65
CA ALA A 339 -12.83 -3.53 -12.60
C ALA A 339 -12.78 -2.78 -13.94
N ASP A 340 -13.92 -2.28 -14.44
CA ASP A 340 -13.96 -1.42 -15.64
C ASP A 340 -13.14 -0.13 -15.46
N TYR A 341 -13.28 0.50 -14.30
CA TYR A 341 -12.53 1.72 -13.97
C TYR A 341 -11.04 1.41 -13.83
N ALA A 342 -10.68 0.35 -13.10
CA ALA A 342 -9.29 -0.07 -12.95
C ALA A 342 -8.63 -0.43 -14.31
N HIS A 343 -9.35 -1.14 -15.19
CA HIS A 343 -8.89 -1.41 -16.56
C HIS A 343 -8.69 -0.12 -17.37
N ALA A 344 -9.58 0.86 -17.25
CA ALA A 344 -9.42 2.16 -17.93
C ALA A 344 -8.18 2.93 -17.45
N ILE A 345 -7.91 2.91 -16.13
CA ILE A 345 -6.67 3.46 -15.56
C ILE A 345 -5.44 2.71 -16.10
N ALA A 346 -5.45 1.37 -16.05
CA ALA A 346 -4.34 0.56 -16.52
C ALA A 346 -4.03 0.80 -18.01
N ARG A 347 -5.04 0.98 -18.85
CA ARG A 347 -4.88 1.35 -20.27
C ARG A 347 -4.13 2.65 -20.45
N GLY A 348 -4.50 3.66 -19.68
CA GLY A 348 -3.85 4.95 -19.78
C GLY A 348 -2.42 4.91 -19.26
N ASN A 349 -2.17 4.22 -18.15
CA ASN A 349 -0.82 4.00 -17.60
C ASN A 349 0.07 3.17 -18.54
N ALA A 350 -0.53 2.29 -19.35
CA ALA A 350 0.14 1.54 -20.41
C ALA A 350 0.37 2.37 -21.71
N GLY A 351 0.25 3.70 -21.63
CA GLY A 351 0.51 4.60 -22.77
C GLY A 351 -0.63 4.68 -23.78
N GLN A 352 -1.86 4.31 -23.40
CA GLN A 352 -3.05 4.37 -24.27
C GLN A 352 -4.08 5.41 -23.77
N PRO A 353 -3.70 6.70 -23.64
CA PRO A 353 -4.52 7.72 -22.98
C PRO A 353 -5.87 7.94 -23.66
N LEU A 354 -5.94 7.90 -25.00
CA LEU A 354 -7.22 8.05 -25.71
C LEU A 354 -8.17 6.85 -25.51
N ALA A 355 -7.62 5.64 -25.35
CA ALA A 355 -8.41 4.46 -25.02
C ALA A 355 -8.98 4.58 -23.60
N ALA A 356 -8.17 5.05 -22.64
CA ALA A 356 -8.60 5.34 -21.28
C ALA A 356 -9.71 6.40 -21.25
N VAL A 357 -9.55 7.53 -21.96
CA VAL A 357 -10.58 8.58 -22.07
C VAL A 357 -11.92 8.03 -22.58
N ARG A 358 -11.90 7.15 -23.59
CA ARG A 358 -13.12 6.54 -24.13
C ARG A 358 -13.83 5.69 -23.08
N LEU A 359 -13.10 4.81 -22.40
CA LEU A 359 -13.66 3.94 -21.35
C LEU A 359 -14.19 4.75 -20.17
N LEU A 360 -13.42 5.74 -19.71
CA LEU A 360 -13.82 6.61 -18.59
C LEU A 360 -15.04 7.48 -18.93
N ARG A 361 -15.21 7.92 -20.19
CA ARG A 361 -16.42 8.65 -20.61
C ARG A 361 -17.67 7.78 -20.54
N GLN A 362 -17.56 6.51 -20.94
CA GLN A 362 -18.66 5.56 -20.81
C GLN A 362 -19.00 5.34 -19.32
N LEU A 363 -17.99 5.04 -18.50
CA LEU A 363 -18.16 4.87 -17.05
C LEU A 363 -18.72 6.11 -16.37
N HIS A 364 -18.30 7.30 -16.81
CA HIS A 364 -18.84 8.56 -16.31
C HIS A 364 -20.33 8.69 -16.60
N GLN A 365 -20.78 8.34 -17.81
CA GLN A 365 -22.21 8.38 -18.16
C GLN A 365 -23.03 7.38 -17.35
N GLU A 366 -22.51 6.17 -17.17
CA GLU A 366 -23.16 5.13 -16.34
C GLU A 366 -23.27 5.58 -14.88
N ARG A 367 -22.18 6.12 -14.30
CA ARG A 367 -22.17 6.65 -12.93
C ARG A 367 -23.03 7.90 -12.77
N ASP A 368 -23.06 8.79 -13.76
CA ASP A 368 -23.93 9.96 -13.75
C ASP A 368 -25.41 9.56 -13.71
N ALA A 369 -25.80 8.56 -14.51
CA ALA A 369 -27.17 8.04 -14.52
C ALA A 369 -27.55 7.29 -13.24
N LEU A 370 -26.63 6.50 -12.67
CA LEU A 370 -26.91 5.65 -11.51
C LEU A 370 -26.76 6.39 -10.17
N LEU A 371 -25.70 7.17 -10.03
CA LEU A 371 -25.28 7.79 -8.76
C LEU A 371 -25.53 9.30 -8.73
N GLY A 372 -25.67 9.91 -9.91
CA GLY A 372 -25.84 11.35 -10.09
C GLY A 372 -24.52 12.10 -10.36
N PRO A 373 -24.63 13.37 -10.82
CA PRO A 373 -23.48 14.20 -11.22
C PRO A 373 -22.57 14.60 -10.07
N ASP A 374 -23.11 14.64 -8.86
CA ASP A 374 -22.41 15.08 -7.65
C ASP A 374 -21.75 13.93 -6.89
N HIS A 375 -21.96 12.68 -7.32
CA HIS A 375 -21.38 11.54 -6.64
C HIS A 375 -19.84 11.54 -6.79
N PRO A 376 -19.07 11.25 -5.72
CA PRO A 376 -17.60 11.24 -5.78
C PRO A 376 -17.04 10.37 -6.91
N ASP A 377 -17.61 9.20 -7.17
CA ASP A 377 -17.26 8.33 -8.32
C ASP A 377 -17.41 9.00 -9.69
N THR A 378 -18.49 9.76 -9.87
CA THR A 378 -18.77 10.50 -11.10
C THR A 378 -17.77 11.64 -11.27
N LEU A 379 -17.45 12.35 -10.18
CA LEU A 379 -16.46 13.43 -10.16
C LEU A 379 -15.04 12.91 -10.37
N SER A 380 -14.71 11.72 -9.88
CA SER A 380 -13.38 11.11 -10.03
C SER A 380 -13.14 10.59 -11.44
N ALA A 381 -14.14 9.98 -12.09
CA ALA A 381 -14.05 9.65 -13.51
C ALA A 381 -13.76 10.90 -14.37
N ARG A 382 -14.39 12.05 -14.05
CA ARG A 382 -14.10 13.34 -14.73
C ARG A 382 -12.64 13.76 -14.53
N HIS A 383 -12.08 13.65 -13.32
CA HIS A 383 -10.68 14.00 -13.07
C HIS A 383 -9.73 13.19 -13.97
N ASP A 384 -9.94 11.87 -14.03
CA ASP A 384 -9.10 10.99 -14.85
C ASP A 384 -9.27 11.21 -16.35
N ILE A 385 -10.48 11.57 -16.81
CA ILE A 385 -10.69 12.00 -18.21
C ILE A 385 -9.81 13.20 -18.53
N ALA A 386 -9.77 14.22 -17.67
CA ALA A 386 -8.89 15.38 -17.89
C ALA A 386 -7.42 14.96 -17.87
N ARG A 387 -7.03 14.10 -16.94
CA ARG A 387 -5.66 13.61 -16.83
C ARG A 387 -5.18 12.96 -18.13
N TYR A 388 -5.93 11.99 -18.64
CA TYR A 388 -5.58 11.31 -19.89
C TYR A 388 -5.78 12.18 -21.15
N LEU A 389 -6.68 13.16 -21.14
CA LEU A 389 -6.73 14.15 -22.21
C LEU A 389 -5.43 14.96 -22.29
N ALA A 390 -4.90 15.39 -21.16
CA ALA A 390 -3.64 16.13 -21.12
C ALA A 390 -2.45 15.27 -21.55
N GLU A 391 -2.39 14.00 -21.12
CA GLU A 391 -1.38 13.02 -21.57
C GLU A 391 -1.47 12.76 -23.09
N ALA A 392 -2.68 12.77 -23.66
CA ALA A 392 -2.89 12.71 -25.11
C ALA A 392 -2.58 14.04 -25.84
N GLY A 393 -2.02 15.05 -25.15
CA GLY A 393 -1.68 16.36 -25.72
C GLY A 393 -2.86 17.35 -25.81
N ARG A 394 -4.07 16.97 -25.40
CA ARG A 394 -5.28 17.80 -25.43
C ARG A 394 -5.44 18.63 -24.15
N ARG A 395 -4.39 19.35 -23.77
CA ARG A 395 -4.28 20.06 -22.49
C ARG A 395 -5.35 21.14 -22.30
N SER A 396 -5.69 21.89 -23.33
CA SER A 396 -6.74 22.92 -23.25
C SER A 396 -8.10 22.34 -22.89
N GLU A 397 -8.45 21.17 -23.42
CA GLU A 397 -9.69 20.46 -23.06
C GLU A 397 -9.65 19.95 -21.63
N ALA A 398 -8.49 19.43 -21.19
CA ALA A 398 -8.30 19.01 -19.81
C ALA A 398 -8.48 20.16 -18.82
N VAL A 399 -7.92 21.35 -19.11
CA VAL A 399 -8.08 22.55 -18.28
C VAL A 399 -9.55 22.94 -18.14
N VAL A 400 -10.29 23.02 -19.25
CA VAL A 400 -11.73 23.36 -19.24
C VAL A 400 -12.52 22.36 -18.39
N LEU A 401 -12.19 21.07 -18.48
CA LEU A 401 -12.86 20.05 -17.72
C LEU A 401 -12.53 20.14 -16.22
N LEU A 402 -11.26 20.37 -15.86
CA LEU A 402 -10.85 20.57 -14.47
C LEU A 402 -11.40 21.86 -13.87
N ASP A 403 -11.60 22.92 -14.65
CA ASP A 403 -12.23 24.18 -14.19
C ASP A 403 -13.65 23.94 -13.67
N ARG A 404 -14.45 23.25 -14.48
CA ARG A 404 -15.82 22.86 -14.09
C ARG A 404 -15.79 21.91 -12.90
N LEU A 405 -14.92 20.90 -12.94
CA LEU A 405 -14.79 19.92 -11.87
C LEU A 405 -14.35 20.55 -10.54
N ALA A 406 -13.46 21.55 -10.55
CA ALA A 406 -13.02 22.25 -9.35
C ALA A 406 -14.18 23.01 -8.70
N SER A 407 -15.03 23.63 -9.53
CA SER A 407 -16.23 24.34 -9.07
C SER A 407 -17.26 23.36 -8.48
N ASP A 408 -17.49 22.22 -9.14
CA ASP A 408 -18.39 21.17 -8.66
C ASP A 408 -17.89 20.56 -7.35
N ARG A 409 -16.61 20.15 -7.28
CA ARG A 409 -16.01 19.61 -6.05
C ARG A 409 -15.99 20.62 -4.91
N GLN A 410 -15.78 21.92 -5.20
CA GLN A 410 -15.90 22.96 -4.19
C GLN A 410 -17.32 23.08 -3.64
N ARG A 411 -18.34 22.99 -4.50
CA ARG A 411 -19.74 23.05 -4.08
C ARG A 411 -20.16 21.82 -3.26
N VAL A 412 -19.75 20.63 -3.69
CA VAL A 412 -20.16 19.35 -3.08
C VAL A 412 -19.35 19.01 -1.84
N LEU A 413 -18.02 19.10 -1.93
CA LEU A 413 -17.09 18.62 -0.90
C LEU A 413 -16.50 19.77 -0.07
N GLY A 414 -16.60 21.00 -0.56
CA GLY A 414 -16.00 22.17 0.05
C GLY A 414 -14.62 22.54 -0.52
N PRO A 415 -14.16 23.78 -0.28
CA PRO A 415 -12.94 24.33 -0.86
C PRO A 415 -11.64 23.75 -0.28
N ARG A 416 -11.69 23.10 0.89
CA ARG A 416 -10.55 22.50 1.61
C ARG A 416 -10.49 20.97 1.47
N HIS A 417 -11.44 20.35 0.79
CA HIS A 417 -11.44 18.92 0.60
C HIS A 417 -10.28 18.49 -0.31
N THR A 418 -9.59 17.39 0.02
CA THR A 418 -8.43 16.87 -0.70
C THR A 418 -8.69 16.77 -2.20
N ALA A 419 -9.80 16.15 -2.60
CA ALA A 419 -10.15 16.00 -4.02
C ALA A 419 -10.33 17.34 -4.76
N THR A 420 -10.83 18.38 -4.08
CA THR A 420 -10.94 19.74 -4.64
C THR A 420 -9.56 20.34 -4.87
N LEU A 421 -8.67 20.19 -3.87
CA LEU A 421 -7.32 20.72 -3.92
C LEU A 421 -6.47 20.00 -4.98
N VAL A 422 -6.58 18.67 -5.10
CA VAL A 422 -5.91 17.87 -6.16
C VAL A 422 -6.36 18.30 -7.56
N THR A 423 -7.66 18.54 -7.79
CA THR A 423 -8.15 19.07 -9.07
C THR A 423 -7.54 20.43 -9.40
N ARG A 424 -7.40 21.33 -8.42
CA ARG A 424 -6.79 22.65 -8.63
C ARG A 424 -5.30 22.54 -8.96
N SER A 425 -4.57 21.68 -8.26
CA SER A 425 -3.15 21.40 -8.56
C SER A 425 -2.98 20.84 -9.97
N SER A 426 -3.75 19.82 -10.37
CA SER A 426 -3.71 19.26 -11.73
C SER A 426 -4.05 20.30 -12.80
N ARG A 427 -5.01 21.18 -12.53
CA ARG A 427 -5.39 22.26 -13.46
C ARG A 427 -4.24 23.23 -13.69
N ALA A 428 -3.62 23.69 -12.61
CA ALA A 428 -2.53 24.63 -12.73
C ALA A 428 -1.30 24.04 -13.45
N ARG A 429 -1.01 22.76 -13.17
CA ARG A 429 -0.01 22.00 -13.90
C ARG A 429 -0.27 22.00 -15.40
N PHE A 430 -1.51 21.71 -15.82
CA PHE A 430 -1.88 21.72 -17.23
C PHE A 430 -1.86 23.11 -17.86
N LEU A 431 -2.21 24.18 -17.12
CA LEU A 431 -2.07 25.56 -17.59
C LEU A 431 -0.61 25.93 -17.87
N ARG A 432 0.27 25.63 -16.91
CA ARG A 432 1.72 25.80 -17.07
C ARG A 432 2.25 25.07 -18.30
N ASP A 433 1.91 23.78 -18.42
CA ASP A 433 2.36 22.94 -19.55
C ASP A 433 1.77 23.37 -20.91
N SER A 434 0.72 24.19 -20.91
CA SER A 434 0.11 24.77 -22.12
C SER A 434 0.72 26.14 -22.50
N GLY A 435 1.67 26.66 -21.71
CA GLY A 435 2.33 27.94 -21.93
C GLY A 435 1.61 29.15 -21.32
N ASP A 436 0.48 28.96 -20.63
CA ASP A 436 -0.24 30.02 -19.90
C ASP A 436 0.19 30.07 -18.42
N ALA A 437 1.49 30.27 -18.23
CA ALA A 437 2.15 30.21 -16.93
C ALA A 437 1.64 31.25 -15.90
N PRO A 438 1.35 32.53 -16.27
CA PRO A 438 0.87 33.51 -15.30
C PRO A 438 -0.47 33.11 -14.68
N ALA A 439 -1.38 32.53 -15.47
CA ALA A 439 -2.69 32.05 -15.02
C ALA A 439 -2.61 30.80 -14.13
N GLY A 440 -1.55 30.00 -14.26
CA GLY A 440 -1.27 28.82 -13.43
C GLY A 440 -0.74 29.17 -12.02
N THR A 441 -0.05 30.30 -11.86
CA THR A 441 0.63 30.66 -10.59
C THR A 441 -0.32 30.94 -9.42
N THR A 442 -1.40 31.68 -9.66
CA THR A 442 -2.31 32.15 -8.61
C THR A 442 -3.13 31.03 -7.95
N PRO A 443 -3.60 29.99 -8.67
CA PRO A 443 -4.21 28.81 -8.06
C PRO A 443 -3.24 27.98 -7.20
N VAL A 444 -1.97 27.83 -7.61
CA VAL A 444 -1.01 26.93 -6.92
C VAL A 444 -0.52 27.51 -5.61
N SER A 445 -0.22 28.82 -5.58
CA SER A 445 0.28 29.50 -4.38
C SER A 445 -0.68 29.42 -3.20
N GLY A 446 -1.99 29.40 -3.44
CA GLY A 446 -3.01 29.20 -2.40
C GLY A 446 -3.29 27.72 -2.06
N THR A 447 -3.00 26.79 -2.97
CA THR A 447 -3.35 25.38 -2.80
C THR A 447 -2.44 24.68 -1.79
N ALA A 448 -1.12 24.87 -1.87
CA ALA A 448 -0.18 24.22 -0.95
C ALA A 448 -0.41 24.63 0.54
N PRO A 449 -0.52 25.92 0.90
CA PRO A 449 -0.84 26.30 2.29
C PRO A 449 -2.19 25.78 2.77
N THR A 450 -3.19 25.76 1.88
CA THR A 450 -4.53 25.23 2.21
C THR A 450 -4.49 23.73 2.47
N MET A 451 -3.74 22.96 1.66
CA MET A 451 -3.53 21.53 1.89
C MET A 451 -2.74 21.30 3.18
N THR A 452 -1.69 22.07 3.47
CA THR A 452 -0.92 21.96 4.72
C THR A 452 -1.80 22.16 5.95
N ALA A 453 -2.69 23.16 5.92
CA ALA A 453 -3.61 23.42 7.01
C ALA A 453 -4.69 22.32 7.17
N ALA A 454 -5.07 21.65 6.09
CA ALA A 454 -6.11 20.63 6.10
C ALA A 454 -5.58 19.21 6.41
N LEU A 455 -4.38 18.88 5.94
CA LEU A 455 -3.84 17.51 5.93
C LEU A 455 -2.54 17.36 6.75
N GLY A 456 -1.96 18.48 7.19
CA GLY A 456 -0.65 18.53 7.82
C GLY A 456 0.50 18.54 6.81
N PRO A 457 1.68 19.05 7.21
CA PRO A 457 2.81 19.26 6.30
C PRO A 457 3.44 17.97 5.74
N ALA A 458 3.20 16.83 6.40
CA ALA A 458 3.77 15.54 6.02
C ALA A 458 2.94 14.75 4.99
N HIS A 459 1.78 15.28 4.57
CA HIS A 459 0.91 14.57 3.64
C HIS A 459 1.46 14.61 2.20
N VAL A 460 1.42 13.50 1.45
CA VAL A 460 2.02 13.44 0.09
C VAL A 460 1.42 14.46 -0.86
N ASP A 461 0.10 14.68 -0.84
CA ASP A 461 -0.55 15.73 -1.65
C ASP A 461 -0.01 17.13 -1.36
N VAL A 462 0.39 17.42 -0.10
CA VAL A 462 1.03 18.69 0.27
C VAL A 462 2.41 18.78 -0.36
N LEU A 463 3.19 17.69 -0.30
CA LEU A 463 4.51 17.61 -0.91
C LEU A 463 4.44 17.78 -2.43
N LEU A 464 3.47 17.13 -3.09
CA LEU A 464 3.21 17.26 -4.53
C LEU A 464 2.75 18.68 -4.92
N ALA A 465 1.88 19.30 -4.13
CA ALA A 465 1.45 20.68 -4.38
C ALA A 465 2.59 21.69 -4.20
N ARG A 466 3.49 21.48 -3.24
CA ARG A 466 4.72 22.28 -3.07
C ARG A 466 5.68 22.07 -4.25
N GLN A 467 5.82 20.84 -4.74
CA GLN A 467 6.64 20.56 -5.91
C GLN A 467 6.09 21.30 -7.14
N GLU A 468 4.78 21.26 -7.33
CA GLU A 468 4.11 21.96 -8.41
C GLU A 468 4.25 23.50 -8.30
N LEU A 469 4.24 24.03 -7.07
CA LEU A 469 4.54 25.45 -6.81
C LEU A 469 5.95 25.82 -7.25
N GLY A 470 6.97 25.06 -6.82
CA GLY A 470 8.36 25.30 -7.17
C GLY A 470 8.59 25.25 -8.69
N ARG A 471 8.02 24.25 -9.38
CA ARG A 471 8.09 24.16 -10.86
C ARG A 471 7.41 25.35 -11.54
N THR A 472 6.26 25.79 -11.03
CA THR A 472 5.55 26.95 -11.59
C THR A 472 6.33 28.24 -11.38
N LEU A 473 6.90 28.46 -10.18
CA LEU A 473 7.76 29.60 -9.89
C LEU A 473 8.99 29.66 -10.82
N SER A 474 9.60 28.50 -11.09
CA SER A 474 10.71 28.38 -12.04
C SER A 474 10.30 28.80 -13.45
N HIS A 475 9.14 28.29 -13.91
CA HIS A 475 8.64 28.57 -15.26
C HIS A 475 8.29 30.06 -15.47
N ILE A 476 7.86 30.78 -14.44
CA ILE A 476 7.59 32.24 -14.52
C ILE A 476 8.84 33.10 -14.26
N GLY A 477 10.02 32.49 -14.12
CA GLY A 477 11.29 33.20 -13.92
C GLY A 477 11.56 33.67 -12.49
N ARG A 478 10.76 33.23 -11.50
CA ARG A 478 10.99 33.49 -10.07
C ARG A 478 11.96 32.46 -9.49
N THR A 479 13.17 32.38 -10.07
CA THR A 479 14.15 31.32 -9.79
C THR A 479 14.56 31.25 -8.32
N SER A 480 14.72 32.40 -7.64
CA SER A 480 15.08 32.42 -6.21
C SER A 480 13.98 31.78 -5.35
N ASP A 481 12.72 32.14 -5.59
CA ASP A 481 11.59 31.60 -4.83
C ASP A 481 11.36 30.12 -5.12
N ALA A 482 11.55 29.72 -6.39
CA ALA A 482 11.52 28.32 -6.80
C ALA A 482 12.59 27.51 -6.08
N LEU A 483 13.82 28.02 -6.02
CA LEU A 483 14.93 27.34 -5.36
C LEU A 483 14.69 27.18 -3.87
N THR A 484 14.21 28.23 -3.17
CA THR A 484 13.84 28.14 -1.76
C THR A 484 12.76 27.07 -1.55
N CYS A 485 11.69 27.12 -2.34
CA CYS A 485 10.56 26.19 -2.22
C CYS A 485 10.96 24.72 -2.44
N ILE A 486 11.75 24.44 -3.48
CA ILE A 486 12.21 23.07 -3.79
C ILE A 486 13.25 22.59 -2.77
N THR A 487 14.10 23.47 -2.22
CA THR A 487 15.08 23.10 -1.18
C THR A 487 14.38 22.67 0.11
N GLU A 488 13.45 23.50 0.61
CA GLU A 488 12.65 23.15 1.80
C GLU A 488 11.81 21.88 1.57
N LEU A 489 11.30 21.68 0.35
CA LEU A 489 10.56 20.47 -0.01
C LEU A 489 11.45 19.24 0.06
N PHE A 490 12.67 19.31 -0.47
CA PHE A 490 13.61 18.19 -0.48
C PHE A 490 13.97 17.75 0.95
N GLU A 491 14.29 18.70 1.83
CA GLU A 491 14.59 18.42 3.24
C GLU A 491 13.40 17.74 3.95
N ASP A 492 12.18 18.22 3.70
CA ASP A 492 10.97 17.59 4.23
C ASP A 492 10.72 16.20 3.63
N GLN A 493 10.90 16.01 2.33
CA GLN A 493 10.74 14.72 1.66
C GLN A 493 11.78 13.70 2.14
N GLU A 494 13.03 14.11 2.31
CA GLU A 494 14.08 13.23 2.85
C GLU A 494 13.76 12.82 4.29
N ARG A 495 13.27 13.75 5.12
CA ARG A 495 12.87 13.46 6.51
C ARG A 495 11.61 12.59 6.61
N ILE A 496 10.62 12.81 5.75
CA ILE A 496 9.29 12.17 5.84
C ILE A 496 9.25 10.85 5.05
N LEU A 497 9.73 10.85 3.82
CA LEU A 497 9.63 9.73 2.88
C LEU A 497 10.93 8.92 2.79
N GLY A 498 12.06 9.50 3.20
CA GLY A 498 13.38 8.92 3.06
C GLY A 498 14.07 9.27 1.73
N ALA A 499 15.39 9.15 1.70
CA ALA A 499 16.23 9.52 0.56
C ALA A 499 15.98 8.69 -0.71
N ALA A 500 15.53 7.44 -0.57
CA ALA A 500 15.31 6.52 -1.69
C ALA A 500 13.90 6.64 -2.30
N HIS A 501 13.01 7.47 -1.73
CA HIS A 501 11.64 7.57 -2.23
C HIS A 501 11.61 8.24 -3.62
N PRO A 502 10.79 7.74 -4.59
CA PRO A 502 10.73 8.29 -5.95
C PRO A 502 10.53 9.82 -6.01
N HIS A 503 9.63 10.37 -5.19
CA HIS A 503 9.44 11.83 -5.10
C HIS A 503 10.66 12.58 -4.54
N THR A 504 11.34 12.05 -3.51
CA THR A 504 12.58 12.63 -2.98
C THR A 504 13.67 12.65 -4.05
N LEU A 505 13.82 11.55 -4.79
CA LEU A 505 14.76 11.44 -5.91
C LEU A 505 14.41 12.41 -7.06
N SER A 506 13.12 12.56 -7.38
CA SER A 506 12.65 13.52 -8.38
C SER A 506 12.97 14.96 -7.99
N THR A 507 12.68 15.35 -6.75
CA THR A 507 12.97 16.70 -6.25
C THR A 507 14.48 16.95 -6.18
N HIS A 508 15.26 15.94 -5.79
CA HIS A 508 16.73 16.03 -5.83
C HIS A 508 17.25 16.26 -7.24
N PHE A 509 16.71 15.56 -8.24
CA PHE A 509 17.04 15.79 -9.64
C PHE A 509 16.69 17.23 -10.07
N GLU A 510 15.54 17.75 -9.66
CA GLU A 510 15.16 19.15 -9.91
C GLU A 510 16.14 20.14 -9.28
N LEU A 511 16.54 19.95 -8.02
CA LEU A 511 17.58 20.77 -7.37
C LEU A 511 18.90 20.76 -8.14
N ALA A 512 19.34 19.58 -8.59
CA ALA A 512 20.55 19.45 -9.38
C ALA A 512 20.47 20.25 -10.70
N LEU A 513 19.30 20.34 -11.33
CA LEU A 513 19.08 21.18 -12.51
C LEU A 513 19.21 22.68 -12.20
N PHE A 514 18.74 23.14 -11.03
CA PHE A 514 18.88 24.55 -10.62
C PHE A 514 20.34 24.94 -10.34
N TRP A 515 21.17 24.01 -9.86
CA TRP A 515 22.54 24.27 -9.43
C TRP A 515 23.56 24.01 -10.54
N SER A 516 23.13 23.47 -11.69
CA SER A 516 24.01 23.24 -12.84
C SER A 516 24.33 24.56 -13.56
N PRO A 517 25.60 24.92 -13.77
CA PRO A 517 26.01 26.20 -14.33
C PRO A 517 25.84 26.34 -15.85
N VAL A 518 25.01 25.54 -16.51
CA VAL A 518 24.82 25.60 -17.97
C VAL A 518 23.51 26.34 -18.30
N PRO A 519 23.54 27.48 -19.03
CA PRO A 519 22.32 28.15 -19.46
C PRO A 519 21.55 27.24 -20.43
N VAL A 520 20.29 26.99 -20.13
CA VAL A 520 19.35 26.26 -21.00
C VAL A 520 18.95 27.17 -22.15
N THR A 521 19.83 27.38 -23.13
CA THR A 521 19.51 28.15 -24.36
C THR A 521 20.02 27.52 -25.65
N SER A 522 20.58 26.31 -25.68
CA SER A 522 21.02 25.68 -26.94
C SER A 522 20.03 24.62 -27.48
N THR A 523 19.60 24.82 -28.72
CA THR A 523 18.54 24.08 -29.43
C THR A 523 19.05 22.87 -30.24
N ARG A 524 20.03 22.11 -29.74
CA ARG A 524 20.48 20.88 -30.44
C ARG A 524 20.60 19.65 -29.53
N PRO A 525 19.96 18.51 -29.86
CA PRO A 525 19.96 17.29 -29.03
C PRO A 525 21.33 16.61 -28.86
N SER A 526 22.30 16.89 -29.73
CA SER A 526 23.54 16.09 -29.85
C SER A 526 24.64 16.41 -28.82
N GLU A 527 24.50 17.44 -28.00
CA GLU A 527 25.49 17.80 -26.97
C GLU A 527 25.10 17.37 -25.54
N ARG A 528 23.98 16.63 -25.37
CA ARG A 528 23.50 16.15 -24.06
C ARG A 528 24.37 15.09 -23.38
N CYS A 529 25.39 14.55 -24.06
CA CYS A 529 26.19 13.44 -23.55
C CYS A 529 27.61 13.88 -23.17
N ARG A 530 27.76 14.51 -22.00
CA ARG A 530 29.00 14.50 -21.19
C ARG A 530 28.70 15.03 -19.79
N LEU A 531 28.21 14.15 -18.91
CA LEU A 531 28.03 14.41 -17.48
C LEU A 531 28.76 13.32 -16.66
N SER A 532 29.28 13.72 -15.50
CA SER A 532 30.21 12.96 -14.64
C SER A 532 29.56 11.76 -13.94
N TRP A 533 30.36 10.94 -13.25
CA TRP A 533 29.97 9.64 -12.66
C TRP A 533 28.69 9.66 -11.80
N ALA A 534 28.33 10.76 -11.13
CA ALA A 534 27.12 10.87 -10.32
C ALA A 534 25.81 10.90 -11.14
N THR A 535 25.87 11.35 -12.40
CA THR A 535 24.70 11.49 -13.28
C THR A 535 24.40 10.22 -14.08
N ARG A 536 25.36 9.29 -14.23
CA ARG A 536 25.14 8.00 -14.91
C ARG A 536 24.27 7.03 -14.10
N SER A 537 24.39 7.01 -12.77
CA SER A 537 23.52 6.16 -11.94
C SER A 537 22.07 6.64 -11.94
N VAL A 538 21.84 7.96 -12.04
CA VAL A 538 20.49 8.54 -12.14
C VAL A 538 19.90 8.35 -13.55
N PHE A 539 20.72 8.44 -14.60
CA PHE A 539 20.26 8.20 -15.98
C PHE A 539 19.81 6.75 -16.23
N SER A 540 20.43 5.77 -15.55
CA SER A 540 20.03 4.35 -15.70
C SER A 540 18.68 4.04 -15.05
N VAL A 541 18.30 4.79 -14.01
CA VAL A 541 17.03 4.60 -13.28
C VAL A 541 15.89 5.36 -13.96
N CYS A 542 16.12 6.56 -14.50
CA CYS A 542 15.08 7.33 -15.19
C CYS A 542 14.72 6.78 -16.59
N ILE A 543 15.63 6.09 -17.28
CA ILE A 543 15.32 5.46 -18.59
C ILE A 543 14.50 4.16 -18.45
N HIS A 544 14.42 3.58 -17.25
CA HIS A 544 13.51 2.45 -16.98
C HIS A 544 12.12 2.90 -16.48
N ALA A 545 11.88 4.22 -16.38
CA ALA A 545 10.63 4.81 -15.86
C ALA A 545 9.96 5.81 -16.84
N LEU A 546 10.37 5.83 -18.10
CA LEU A 546 9.69 6.44 -19.25
C LEU A 546 9.47 5.36 -20.30
#